data_AF-A0A2C9VKY4-F1
#
_entry.id   AF-A0A2C9VKY4-F1
#
_cell.length_a   1.000
_cell.length_b   1.000
_cell.length_c   1.000
_cell.angle_alpha   90.00
_cell.angle_beta   90.00
_cell.angle_gamma   90.00
#
_symmetry.space_group_name_H-M   'P 1'
#
loop_
_entity.id
_entity.type
_entity.pdbx_description
1 polymer ?
#
loop_
_entity_poly.entity_id
_entity_poly.type
_entity_poly.pdbx_seq_one_letter_code
_entity_poly.pdbx_strand_id
1 'polypeptide(L)'
;MKRGHYSKNPIAFVCVVVSICCLMIIMISFLRLPVPEASLGNNKVMKPYKTVNSRKVSKDEGIGNFGEIMIEMLPEELAFTVFIPSERSFERDLRLRVNDSLLAEKRNDTYAVVSRILGFSAIPRKLSSELVSSSKEVIYDSLSGFTLYISKDVDGMLVVNRIRSERVDVRRGEIVVHIMDGVIMDAEFEQAVQPDDNEED
;
A
#
# COMPACT_ATOMS: atom_id res chain seq x y z
N MET A 1 25.88 5.42 -55.94
CA MET A 1 26.40 5.24 -54.57
C MET A 1 26.54 6.61 -53.92
N LYS A 2 25.62 7.00 -53.01
CA LYS A 2 25.66 8.32 -52.37
C LYS A 2 26.63 8.27 -51.18
N ARG A 3 27.72 9.05 -51.27
CA ARG A 3 28.74 9.24 -50.22
C ARG A 3 28.09 9.94 -49.02
N GLY A 4 28.03 9.25 -47.89
CA GLY A 4 27.63 9.84 -46.61
C GLY A 4 28.68 10.85 -46.14
N HIS A 5 28.25 12.08 -45.89
CA HIS A 5 29.07 13.11 -45.26
C HIS A 5 29.29 12.75 -43.78
N TYR A 6 30.39 12.04 -43.50
CA TYR A 6 30.92 11.96 -42.14
C TYR A 6 31.50 13.34 -41.77
N SER A 7 30.90 13.99 -40.78
CA SER A 7 31.37 15.28 -40.26
C SER A 7 32.79 15.12 -39.70
N LYS A 8 33.74 15.88 -40.24
CA LYS A 8 35.17 15.88 -39.86
C LYS A 8 35.47 16.43 -38.45
N ASN A 9 34.44 16.73 -37.66
CA ASN A 9 34.54 17.32 -36.33
C ASN A 9 34.19 16.25 -35.28
N PRO A 10 35.18 15.72 -34.53
CA PRO A 10 34.93 14.64 -33.57
C PRO A 10 33.99 15.09 -32.44
N ILE A 11 34.05 16.38 -32.07
CA ILE A 11 33.16 16.97 -31.05
C ILE A 11 31.70 16.98 -31.54
N ALA A 12 31.47 17.39 -32.79
CA ALA A 12 30.12 17.40 -33.36
C ALA A 12 29.54 15.99 -33.49
N PHE A 13 30.38 15.01 -33.85
CA PHE A 13 29.98 13.61 -33.90
C PHE A 13 29.56 13.07 -32.52
N VAL A 14 30.35 13.36 -31.47
CA VAL A 14 30.01 12.96 -30.10
C VAL A 14 28.72 13.64 -29.63
N CYS A 15 28.54 14.94 -29.88
CA CYS A 15 27.30 15.63 -29.54
C CYS A 15 26.07 15.02 -30.24
N VAL A 16 26.19 14.64 -31.51
CA VAL A 16 25.11 13.99 -32.26
C VAL A 16 24.78 12.62 -31.68
N VAL A 17 25.80 11.81 -31.36
CA VAL A 17 25.60 10.47 -30.78
C VAL A 17 24.96 10.57 -29.40
N VAL A 18 25.43 11.47 -28.53
CA VAL A 18 24.83 11.67 -27.19
C VAL A 18 23.39 12.15 -27.31
N SER A 19 23.10 13.09 -28.21
CA SER A 19 21.74 13.57 -28.47
C SER A 19 20.80 12.43 -28.91
N ILE A 20 21.26 11.58 -29.84
CA ILE A 20 20.50 10.41 -30.30
C ILE A 20 20.27 9.42 -29.14
N CYS A 21 21.28 9.13 -28.33
CA CYS A 21 21.15 8.25 -27.18
C CYS A 21 20.14 8.80 -26.16
N CYS A 22 20.18 10.10 -25.85
CA CYS A 22 19.23 10.74 -24.96
C CYS A 22 17.80 10.63 -25.50
N LEU A 23 17.60 10.91 -26.80
CA LEU A 23 16.28 10.76 -27.44
C LEU A 23 15.79 9.31 -27.40
N MET A 24 16.66 8.33 -27.64
CA MET A 24 16.31 6.92 -27.56
C MET A 24 15.90 6.50 -26.15
N ILE A 25 16.61 6.95 -25.11
CA ILE A 25 16.25 6.69 -23.71
C ILE A 25 14.90 7.32 -23.39
N ILE A 26 14.68 8.58 -23.80
CA ILE A 26 13.42 9.28 -23.62
C ILE A 26 12.27 8.53 -24.31
N MET A 27 12.47 8.08 -25.55
CA MET A 27 11.48 7.29 -26.29
C MET A 27 11.19 5.95 -25.62
N ILE A 28 12.21 5.20 -25.17
CA ILE A 28 11.99 3.93 -24.46
C ILE A 28 11.25 4.16 -23.14
N SER A 29 11.54 5.25 -22.43
CA SER A 29 10.80 5.66 -21.24
C SER A 29 9.34 5.96 -21.58
N PHE A 30 9.05 6.71 -22.65
CA PHE A 30 7.68 6.96 -23.09
C PHE A 30 6.94 5.71 -23.58
N LEU A 31 7.63 4.76 -24.23
CA LEU A 31 7.04 3.49 -24.68
C LEU A 31 6.82 2.48 -23.52
N ARG A 32 7.47 2.67 -22.37
CA ARG A 32 7.26 1.85 -21.16
C ARG A 32 6.22 2.41 -20.19
N LEU A 33 5.64 3.58 -20.46
CA LEU A 33 4.44 3.99 -19.74
C LEU A 33 3.21 3.27 -20.33
N PRO A 34 2.35 2.64 -19.50
CA PRO A 34 1.06 2.17 -19.96
C PRO A 34 0.27 3.38 -20.46
N VAL A 35 -0.22 3.28 -21.69
CA VAL A 35 -1.00 4.31 -22.38
C VAL A 35 -2.23 4.66 -21.52
N PRO A 36 -2.38 5.90 -21.02
CA PRO A 36 -3.67 6.35 -20.51
C PRO A 36 -4.54 6.66 -21.73
N GLU A 37 -5.66 5.95 -21.87
CA GLU A 37 -6.67 6.31 -22.86
C GLU A 37 -7.21 7.72 -22.55
N ALA A 38 -6.83 8.68 -23.38
CA ALA A 38 -7.29 10.06 -23.29
C ALA A 38 -8.71 10.18 -23.86
N SER A 39 -9.71 10.20 -22.97
CA SER A 39 -11.05 10.72 -23.28
C SER A 39 -11.05 12.25 -23.14
N LEU A 40 -11.20 12.94 -24.27
CA LEU A 40 -11.42 14.37 -24.41
C LEU A 40 -12.71 14.82 -23.69
N GLY A 41 -12.65 15.81 -22.80
CA GLY A 41 -13.86 16.34 -22.15
C GLY A 41 -13.66 17.47 -21.15
N ASN A 42 -13.40 18.68 -21.66
CA ASN A 42 -13.81 20.00 -21.18
C ASN A 42 -13.51 20.49 -19.75
N ASN A 43 -12.84 21.64 -19.72
CA ASN A 43 -12.58 22.55 -18.60
C ASN A 43 -13.82 22.92 -17.76
N LYS A 44 -13.78 22.71 -16.43
CA LYS A 44 -14.38 23.65 -15.45
C LYS A 44 -13.98 23.34 -14.00
N VAL A 45 -13.28 24.31 -13.39
CA VAL A 45 -13.46 24.81 -12.02
C VAL A 45 -13.24 23.82 -10.85
N MET A 46 -12.22 24.16 -10.05
CA MET A 46 -12.02 23.76 -8.65
C MET A 46 -13.36 23.67 -7.89
N LYS A 47 -13.73 22.46 -7.44
CA LYS A 47 -14.85 22.22 -6.52
C LYS A 47 -14.44 21.24 -5.42
N PRO A 48 -14.99 21.41 -4.20
CA PRO A 48 -14.51 20.78 -2.98
C PRO A 48 -14.98 19.32 -2.88
N TYR A 49 -14.24 18.53 -2.08
CA TYR A 49 -14.49 17.15 -1.64
C TYR A 49 -15.72 16.49 -2.25
N LYS A 50 -15.49 15.62 -3.25
CA LYS A 50 -16.52 14.75 -3.82
C LYS A 50 -16.89 13.68 -2.79
N THR A 51 -18.13 13.73 -2.34
CA THR A 51 -18.87 12.59 -1.80
C THR A 51 -18.70 11.39 -2.74
N VAL A 52 -18.15 10.30 -2.20
CA VAL A 52 -17.88 9.06 -2.91
C VAL A 52 -19.21 8.44 -3.34
N ASN A 53 -19.47 8.44 -4.65
CA ASN A 53 -20.44 7.52 -5.22
C ASN A 53 -19.87 6.11 -5.08
N SER A 54 -20.56 5.29 -4.29
CA SER A 54 -20.35 3.86 -4.15
C SER A 54 -20.29 3.20 -5.54
N ARG A 55 -19.08 3.10 -6.10
CA ARG A 55 -18.76 1.97 -6.97
C ARG A 55 -18.95 0.76 -6.08
N LYS A 56 -19.70 -0.19 -6.60
CA LYS A 56 -20.09 -1.44 -5.96
C LYS A 56 -18.83 -2.26 -5.67
N VAL A 57 -18.05 -1.86 -4.67
CA VAL A 57 -17.04 -2.69 -4.02
C VAL A 57 -17.84 -3.86 -3.49
N SER A 58 -17.57 -5.07 -4.01
CA SER A 58 -18.05 -6.30 -3.40
C SER A 58 -17.64 -6.22 -1.93
N LYS A 59 -18.61 -5.98 -1.06
CA LYS A 59 -18.40 -5.84 0.38
C LYS A 59 -17.89 -7.21 0.85
N ASP A 60 -16.58 -7.39 0.86
CA ASP A 60 -15.99 -8.59 1.42
C ASP A 60 -16.19 -8.46 2.92
N GLU A 61 -17.09 -9.29 3.44
CA GLU A 61 -17.57 -9.22 4.82
C GLU A 61 -16.42 -9.37 5.85
N GLY A 62 -15.20 -9.69 5.42
CA GLY A 62 -14.02 -9.81 6.27
C GLY A 62 -13.15 -8.56 6.48
N ILE A 63 -13.13 -7.57 5.59
CA ILE A 63 -12.15 -6.46 5.68
C ILE A 63 -12.53 -5.45 6.78
N GLY A 64 -13.83 -5.23 7.02
CA GLY A 64 -14.31 -4.25 7.98
C GLY A 64 -14.08 -2.80 7.56
N ASN A 65 -14.62 -1.84 8.31
CA ASN A 65 -14.61 -0.43 7.90
C ASN A 65 -13.20 0.20 7.96
N PHE A 66 -12.42 -0.12 8.99
CA PHE A 66 -11.04 0.39 9.10
C PHE A 66 -10.12 -0.17 8.02
N GLY A 67 -10.31 -1.44 7.63
CA GLY A 67 -9.56 -2.04 6.54
C GLY A 67 -9.87 -1.39 5.19
N GLU A 68 -11.13 -1.04 4.91
CA GLU A 68 -11.48 -0.32 3.68
C GLU A 68 -10.84 1.08 3.68
N ILE A 69 -10.79 1.79 4.81
CA ILE A 69 -10.05 3.07 4.93
C ILE A 69 -8.56 2.87 4.63
N MET A 70 -7.92 1.82 5.16
CA MET A 70 -6.50 1.53 4.87
C MET A 70 -6.25 1.31 3.38
N ILE A 71 -7.16 0.62 2.69
CA ILE A 71 -7.06 0.35 1.25
C ILE A 71 -7.26 1.63 0.44
N GLU A 72 -8.22 2.47 0.82
CA GLU A 72 -8.49 3.77 0.18
C GLU A 72 -7.30 4.75 0.27
N MET A 73 -6.44 4.60 1.28
CA MET A 73 -5.21 5.39 1.41
C MET A 73 -4.11 4.97 0.41
N LEU A 74 -4.22 3.80 -0.22
CA LEU A 74 -3.23 3.29 -1.16
C LEU A 74 -3.63 3.57 -2.61
N PRO A 75 -2.65 3.77 -3.51
CA PRO A 75 -2.94 3.91 -4.93
C PRO A 75 -3.36 2.56 -5.54
N GLU A 76 -4.57 2.50 -6.09
CA GLU A 76 -5.22 1.27 -6.62
C GLU A 76 -4.43 0.57 -7.74
N GLU A 77 -3.60 1.32 -8.48
CA GLU A 77 -2.87 0.85 -9.67
C GLU A 77 -1.52 0.19 -9.34
N LEU A 78 -1.10 0.25 -8.07
CA LEU A 78 0.20 -0.26 -7.65
C LEU A 78 0.09 -1.54 -6.84
N ALA A 79 1.11 -2.37 -6.99
CA ALA A 79 1.24 -3.63 -6.29
C ALA A 79 1.58 -3.41 -4.81
N PHE A 80 0.61 -3.67 -3.93
CA PHE A 80 0.80 -3.68 -2.49
C PHE A 80 0.37 -5.01 -1.88
N THR A 81 0.93 -5.33 -0.72
CA THR A 81 0.35 -6.30 0.21
C THR A 81 0.11 -5.62 1.53
N VAL A 82 -1.07 -5.78 2.10
CA VAL A 82 -1.49 -5.12 3.34
C VAL A 82 -1.96 -6.18 4.34
N PHE A 83 -1.37 -6.15 5.53
CA PHE A 83 -1.76 -6.97 6.66
C PHE A 83 -2.76 -6.20 7.53
N ILE A 84 -4.05 -6.30 7.20
CA ILE A 84 -5.12 -5.51 7.82
C ILE A 84 -5.57 -6.20 9.11
N PRO A 85 -5.55 -5.52 10.27
CA PRO A 85 -6.15 -6.07 11.48
C PRO A 85 -7.66 -6.29 11.30
N SER A 86 -8.19 -7.38 11.85
CA SER A 86 -9.64 -7.58 11.91
C SER A 86 -10.29 -6.45 12.71
N GLU A 87 -11.59 -6.20 12.49
CA GLU A 87 -12.33 -5.20 13.26
C GLU A 87 -12.30 -5.50 14.77
N ARG A 88 -12.26 -6.78 15.15
CA ARG A 88 -12.09 -7.22 16.54
C ARG A 88 -10.72 -6.88 17.09
N SER A 89 -9.68 -6.99 16.27
CA SER A 89 -8.31 -6.64 16.65
C SER A 89 -8.15 -5.13 16.79
N PHE A 90 -8.77 -4.32 15.91
CA PHE A 90 -8.85 -2.87 16.09
C PHE A 90 -9.53 -2.49 17.41
N GLU A 91 -10.65 -3.13 17.74
CA GLU A 91 -11.34 -2.86 19.00
C GLU A 91 -10.53 -3.33 20.22
N ARG A 92 -9.93 -4.52 20.15
CA ARG A 92 -9.18 -5.12 21.26
C ARG A 92 -7.88 -4.39 21.54
N ASP A 93 -7.08 -4.13 20.51
CA ASP A 93 -5.70 -3.69 20.65
C ASP A 93 -5.58 -2.16 20.61
N LEU A 94 -6.51 -1.47 19.95
CA LEU A 94 -6.51 0.01 19.81
C LEU A 94 -7.72 0.69 20.45
N ARG A 95 -8.67 -0.07 21.01
CA ARG A 95 -9.96 0.46 21.53
C ARG A 95 -10.73 1.30 20.51
N LEU A 96 -10.50 1.05 19.21
CA LEU A 96 -11.16 1.74 18.12
C LEU A 96 -12.45 1.03 17.75
N ARG A 97 -13.57 1.68 18.05
CA ARG A 97 -14.92 1.22 17.69
C ARG A 97 -15.46 2.01 16.52
N VAL A 98 -15.94 1.34 15.48
CA VAL A 98 -16.47 1.98 14.27
C VAL A 98 -17.49 3.09 14.58
N ASN A 99 -18.43 2.81 15.47
CA ASN A 99 -19.52 3.74 15.80
C ASN A 99 -19.00 5.06 16.39
N ASP A 100 -17.92 5.02 17.17
CA ASP A 100 -17.36 6.19 17.85
C ASP A 100 -16.28 6.87 17.01
N SER A 101 -15.54 6.08 16.22
CA SER A 101 -14.36 6.52 15.47
C SER A 101 -14.72 7.31 14.20
N LEU A 102 -15.90 7.04 13.61
CA LEU A 102 -16.36 7.71 12.39
C LEU A 102 -17.13 9.01 12.66
N LEU A 103 -17.33 9.38 13.93
CA LEU A 103 -17.86 10.67 14.33
C LEU A 103 -16.93 11.80 13.86
N ALA A 104 -17.50 12.93 13.42
CA ALA A 104 -16.74 14.00 12.78
C ALA A 104 -15.59 14.54 13.66
N GLU A 105 -15.78 14.54 14.98
CA GLU A 105 -14.81 15.03 15.97
C GLU A 105 -13.60 14.09 16.12
N LYS A 106 -13.81 12.78 15.99
CA LYS A 106 -12.77 11.73 16.20
C LYS A 106 -12.18 11.19 14.89
N ARG A 107 -12.69 11.64 13.75
CA ARG A 107 -12.28 11.15 12.42
C ARG A 107 -10.80 11.41 12.14
N ASN A 108 -10.29 12.58 12.54
CA ASN A 108 -8.88 12.93 12.29
C ASN A 108 -7.93 12.03 13.09
N ASP A 109 -8.23 11.80 14.37
CA ASP A 109 -7.43 10.93 15.24
C ASP A 109 -7.48 9.49 14.74
N THR A 110 -8.67 9.03 14.33
CA THR A 110 -8.85 7.72 13.72
C THR A 110 -7.99 7.58 12.45
N TYR A 111 -8.00 8.59 11.57
CA TYR A 111 -7.19 8.57 10.35
C TYR A 111 -5.69 8.56 10.67
N ALA A 112 -5.26 9.32 11.70
CA ALA A 112 -3.88 9.32 12.16
C ALA A 112 -3.44 7.93 12.65
N VAL A 113 -4.26 7.26 13.47
CA VAL A 113 -3.99 5.89 13.93
C VAL A 113 -3.98 4.91 12.76
N VAL A 114 -5.02 4.90 11.93
CA VAL A 114 -5.15 3.96 10.81
C VAL A 114 -4.02 4.15 9.79
N SER A 115 -3.63 5.38 9.48
CA SER A 115 -2.49 5.65 8.59
C SER A 115 -1.15 5.20 9.18
N ARG A 116 -0.98 5.30 10.51
CA ARG A 116 0.23 4.81 11.19
C ARG A 116 0.30 3.28 11.14
N ILE A 117 -0.82 2.59 11.41
CA ILE A 117 -0.94 1.14 11.27
C ILE A 117 -0.67 0.70 9.83
N LEU A 118 -1.23 1.40 8.84
CA LEU A 118 -0.93 1.13 7.43
C LEU A 118 0.56 1.24 7.13
N GLY A 119 1.24 2.24 7.71
CA GLY A 119 2.69 2.40 7.60
C GLY A 119 3.46 1.15 8.04
N PHE A 120 3.08 0.54 9.17
CA PHE A 120 3.74 -0.65 9.71
C PHE A 120 3.35 -1.95 8.99
N SER A 121 2.16 -2.01 8.41
CA SER A 121 1.53 -3.27 7.96
C SER A 121 1.43 -3.44 6.45
N ALA A 122 1.90 -2.46 5.66
CA ALA A 122 1.90 -2.56 4.21
C ALA A 122 3.31 -2.71 3.64
N ILE A 123 3.45 -3.53 2.60
CA ILE A 123 4.67 -3.66 1.79
C ILE A 123 4.38 -3.25 0.34
N PRO A 124 5.29 -2.51 -0.33
CA PRO A 124 5.09 -2.03 -1.70
C PRO A 124 5.40 -3.13 -2.74
N ARG A 125 4.81 -4.32 -2.56
CA ARG A 125 4.89 -5.44 -3.49
C ARG A 125 3.75 -6.43 -3.26
N LYS A 126 3.43 -7.24 -4.28
CA LYS A 126 2.52 -8.39 -4.12
C LYS A 126 3.24 -9.54 -3.40
N LEU A 127 2.56 -10.10 -2.40
CA LEU A 127 2.95 -11.27 -1.64
C LEU A 127 1.68 -12.07 -1.33
N SER A 128 1.43 -13.11 -2.12
CA SER A 128 0.41 -14.09 -1.78
C SER A 128 0.93 -15.10 -0.77
N SER A 129 0.04 -15.77 -0.04
CA SER A 129 0.43 -16.80 0.93
C SER A 129 1.18 -17.96 0.26
N GLU A 130 0.88 -18.26 -1.01
CA GLU A 130 1.56 -19.30 -1.81
C GLU A 130 3.05 -19.04 -2.02
N LEU A 131 3.48 -17.77 -2.03
CA LEU A 131 4.89 -17.40 -2.19
C LEU A 131 5.70 -17.55 -0.90
N VAL A 132 5.03 -17.72 0.24
CA VAL A 132 5.66 -17.96 1.54
C VAL A 132 5.76 -19.46 1.76
N SER A 133 6.98 -19.99 1.85
CA SER A 133 7.20 -21.41 2.09
C SER A 133 6.94 -21.79 3.55
N SER A 134 6.38 -22.97 3.81
CA SER A 134 6.14 -23.47 5.17
C SER A 134 7.42 -23.72 5.98
N SER A 135 8.59 -23.78 5.34
CA SER A 135 9.87 -24.09 6.00
C SER A 135 10.78 -22.87 6.23
N LYS A 136 10.43 -21.70 5.68
CA LYS A 136 11.29 -20.51 5.74
C LYS A 136 10.47 -19.25 5.92
N GLU A 137 11.03 -18.38 6.74
CA GLU A 137 10.55 -17.01 6.90
C GLU A 137 11.05 -16.12 5.76
N VAL A 138 10.22 -15.16 5.38
CA VAL A 138 10.54 -14.09 4.44
C VAL A 138 10.55 -12.78 5.21
N ILE A 139 11.55 -11.94 4.94
CA ILE A 139 11.74 -10.67 5.63
C ILE A 139 11.52 -9.54 4.63
N TYR A 140 10.68 -8.58 4.98
CA TYR A 140 10.44 -7.36 4.21
C TYR A 140 10.36 -6.14 5.12
N ASP A 141 10.70 -4.97 4.58
CA ASP A 141 10.42 -3.71 5.24
C ASP A 141 9.07 -3.18 4.79
N SER A 142 8.28 -2.72 5.77
CA SER A 142 7.01 -2.03 5.53
C SER A 142 7.21 -0.61 5.01
N LEU A 143 6.12 0.10 4.73
CA LEU A 143 6.16 1.49 4.25
C LEU A 143 6.83 2.46 5.23
N SER A 144 6.76 2.19 6.54
CA SER A 144 7.46 2.97 7.55
C SER A 144 8.91 2.52 7.78
N GLY A 145 9.37 1.47 7.10
CA GLY A 145 10.67 0.84 7.34
C GLY A 145 10.67 -0.16 8.50
N PHE A 146 9.50 -0.44 9.11
CA PHE A 146 9.37 -1.48 10.14
C PHE A 146 9.50 -2.87 9.51
N THR A 147 10.41 -3.69 10.06
CA THR A 147 10.71 -5.03 9.54
C THR A 147 9.60 -6.03 9.88
N LEU A 148 9.13 -6.73 8.84
CA LEU A 148 8.12 -7.75 8.88
C LEU A 148 8.75 -9.12 8.63
N TYR A 149 8.65 -9.97 9.64
CA TYR A 149 9.03 -11.37 9.65
C TYR A 149 7.80 -12.22 9.33
N ILE A 150 7.73 -12.74 8.11
CA ILE A 150 6.54 -13.39 7.55
C ILE A 150 6.83 -14.87 7.37
N SER A 151 6.06 -15.71 8.05
CA SER A 151 6.14 -17.16 7.97
C SER A 151 4.75 -17.75 7.71
N LYS A 152 4.70 -19.08 7.53
CA LYS A 152 3.46 -19.82 7.30
C LYS A 152 3.34 -20.92 8.35
N ASP A 153 2.20 -21.00 9.01
CA ASP A 153 1.92 -22.03 10.01
C ASP A 153 1.51 -23.37 9.38
N VAL A 154 1.17 -24.34 10.24
CA VAL A 154 0.76 -25.70 9.83
C VAL A 154 -0.56 -25.72 9.06
N ASP A 155 -1.43 -24.74 9.27
CA ASP A 155 -2.72 -24.61 8.60
C ASP A 155 -2.61 -23.86 7.26
N GLY A 156 -1.42 -23.38 6.92
CA GLY A 156 -1.18 -22.56 5.74
C GLY A 156 -1.53 -21.08 5.92
N MET A 157 -1.78 -20.65 7.15
CA MET A 157 -2.05 -19.24 7.46
C MET A 157 -0.72 -18.49 7.62
N LEU A 158 -0.72 -17.22 7.22
CA LEU A 158 0.44 -16.36 7.42
C LEU A 158 0.55 -15.96 8.90
N VAL A 159 1.78 -15.97 9.41
CA VAL A 159 2.14 -15.40 10.71
C VAL A 159 3.15 -14.29 10.46
N VAL A 160 2.80 -13.07 10.86
CA VAL A 160 3.62 -11.87 10.65
C VAL A 160 3.95 -11.27 12.00
N ASN A 161 5.24 -11.17 12.34
CA ASN A 161 5.69 -10.67 13.65
C ASN A 161 4.94 -11.32 14.82
N ARG A 162 4.74 -12.65 14.76
CA ARG A 162 4.00 -13.47 15.74
C ARG A 162 2.47 -13.29 15.75
N ILE A 163 1.92 -12.42 14.90
CA ILE A 163 0.47 -12.24 14.74
C ILE A 163 -0.01 -13.15 13.61
N ARG A 164 -0.99 -14.01 13.91
CA ARG A 164 -1.57 -14.95 12.95
C ARG A 164 -2.64 -14.27 12.10
N SER A 165 -2.74 -14.65 10.84
CA SER A 165 -3.85 -14.26 9.96
C SER A 165 -5.11 -15.07 10.23
N GLU A 166 -6.26 -14.42 10.11
CA GLU A 166 -7.59 -15.04 10.08
C GLU A 166 -7.98 -15.43 8.66
N ARG A 167 -7.59 -14.62 7.67
CA ARG A 167 -7.83 -14.85 6.24
C ARG A 167 -6.64 -14.35 5.44
N VAL A 168 -6.32 -15.03 4.35
CA VAL A 168 -5.21 -14.70 3.47
C VAL A 168 -5.69 -14.50 2.03
N ASP A 169 -4.90 -13.80 1.23
CA ASP A 169 -5.04 -13.68 -0.23
C ASP A 169 -6.36 -13.03 -0.72
N VAL A 170 -6.93 -12.13 0.07
CA VAL A 170 -8.07 -11.30 -0.35
C VAL A 170 -7.61 -10.30 -1.41
N ARG A 171 -8.24 -10.27 -2.58
CA ARG A 171 -7.84 -9.39 -3.68
C ARG A 171 -8.66 -8.10 -3.74
N ARG A 172 -7.98 -6.98 -3.92
CA ARG A 172 -8.54 -5.64 -4.15
C ARG A 172 -7.76 -4.93 -5.25
N GLY A 173 -8.16 -5.12 -6.50
CA GLY A 173 -7.38 -4.63 -7.65
C GLY A 173 -5.96 -5.22 -7.65
N GLU A 174 -4.95 -4.36 -7.64
CA GLU A 174 -3.54 -4.74 -7.56
C GLU A 174 -3.04 -5.01 -6.12
N ILE A 175 -3.90 -4.80 -5.12
CA ILE A 175 -3.60 -4.97 -3.70
C ILE A 175 -3.98 -6.38 -3.24
N VAL A 176 -3.06 -7.05 -2.53
CA VAL A 176 -3.31 -8.30 -1.80
C VAL A 176 -3.51 -7.98 -0.33
N VAL A 177 -4.59 -8.47 0.25
CA VAL A 177 -4.96 -8.23 1.65
C VAL A 177 -4.90 -9.54 2.42
N HIS A 178 -4.28 -9.50 3.58
CA HIS A 178 -4.34 -10.57 4.58
C HIS A 178 -4.94 -9.99 5.86
N ILE A 179 -6.00 -10.62 6.37
CA ILE A 179 -6.70 -10.17 7.58
C ILE A 179 -6.02 -10.81 8.79
N MET A 180 -5.66 -10.01 9.78
CA MET A 180 -4.83 -10.40 10.93
C MET A 180 -5.64 -10.42 12.24
N ASP A 181 -5.38 -11.40 13.11
CA ASP A 181 -5.91 -11.46 14.48
C ASP A 181 -5.03 -10.65 15.45
N GLY A 182 -4.67 -9.45 15.06
CA GLY A 182 -3.87 -8.55 15.86
C GLY A 182 -3.36 -7.37 15.05
N VAL A 183 -2.92 -6.34 15.76
CA VAL A 183 -2.37 -5.15 15.13
C VAL A 183 -0.85 -5.20 15.08
N ILE A 184 -0.29 -5.08 13.88
CA ILE A 184 1.16 -5.01 13.67
C ILE A 184 1.60 -3.55 13.87
N MET A 185 2.45 -3.31 14.87
CA MET A 185 3.01 -2.00 15.19
C MET A 185 4.38 -2.14 15.90
N ASP A 186 5.11 -1.04 16.04
CA ASP A 186 6.29 -0.98 16.88
C ASP A 186 5.93 -0.76 18.37
N ALA A 187 6.88 -1.02 19.25
CA ALA A 187 6.66 -0.92 20.70
C ALA A 187 6.42 0.54 21.16
N GLU A 188 6.96 1.52 20.44
CA GLU A 188 6.80 2.94 20.74
C GLU A 188 5.35 3.37 20.50
N PHE A 189 4.77 2.96 19.37
CA PHE A 189 3.38 3.20 19.06
C PHE A 189 2.44 2.40 19.96
N GLU A 190 2.80 1.14 20.26
CA GLU A 190 2.03 0.32 21.21
C GLU A 190 1.89 0.99 22.58
N GLN A 191 2.98 1.54 23.13
CA GLN A 191 2.93 2.30 24.38
C GLN A 191 2.08 3.57 24.28
N ALA A 192 2.10 4.25 23.14
CA ALA A 192 1.32 5.48 22.94
C ALA A 192 -0.20 5.25 22.85
N VAL A 193 -0.62 4.02 22.51
CA VAL A 193 -2.04 3.64 22.42
C VAL A 193 -2.53 2.81 23.61
N GLN A 194 -1.61 2.38 24.48
CA GLN A 194 -1.94 1.75 25.75
C GLN A 194 -2.63 2.75 26.69
N PRO A 195 -3.58 2.29 27.52
CA PRO A 195 -4.16 3.14 28.56
C PRO A 195 -3.10 3.54 29.60
N ASP A 196 -3.23 4.74 30.14
CA ASP A 196 -2.58 5.09 31.40
C ASP A 196 -3.24 4.26 32.52
N ASP A 197 -2.70 3.10 32.86
CA ASP A 197 -3.11 2.31 34.04
C ASP A 197 -2.67 2.98 35.37
N ASN A 198 -2.40 4.29 35.37
CA ASN A 198 -1.83 5.04 36.49
C ASN A 198 -2.86 5.92 37.25
N GLU A 199 -4.12 5.47 37.37
CA GLU A 199 -5.13 6.14 38.21
C GLU A 199 -5.78 5.22 39.27
N GLU A 200 -5.07 4.21 39.78
CA GLU A 200 -5.47 3.51 41.01
C GLU A 200 -4.26 3.29 41.93
N ASP A 201 -3.98 4.27 42.81
CA ASP A 201 -3.39 4.08 44.15
C ASP A 201 -3.72 5.28 45.06
#